data_AF-A0AA90J633-F1
#
_entry.id   AF-A0AA90J633-F1
#
_cell.length_a   1.000
_cell.length_b   1.000
_cell.length_c   1.000
_cell.angle_alpha   90.00
_cell.angle_beta   90.00
_cell.angle_gamma   90.00
#
_symmetry.space_group_name_H-M   'P 1'
#
loop_
_entity.id
_entity.type
_entity.pdbx_description
1 polymer ?
#
loop_
_entity_poly.entity_id
_entity_poly.type
_entity_poly.pdbx_seq_one_letter_code
_entity_poly.pdbx_strand_id
1 'polypeptide(L)' 'MPAATWAVFEAIGPVNPAVQATWERIFSEWFPATGYELANAPQFEAYPKDGDIMAQDHITEIWIPVVKKKI' A
#
# COMPACT_ATOMS: atom_id res chain seq x y z
N MET A 1 6.17 -13.32 -9.30
CA MET A 1 5.36 -12.19 -9.81
C MET A 1 6.07 -11.58 -11.02
N PRO A 2 5.36 -11.08 -12.04
CA PRO A 2 6.00 -10.36 -13.13
C PRO A 2 6.71 -9.09 -12.61
N ALA A 3 7.76 -8.65 -13.30
CA ALA A 3 8.44 -7.42 -12.96
C ALA A 3 7.48 -6.22 -13.14
N ALA A 4 7.44 -5.35 -12.14
CA ALA A 4 6.60 -4.14 -12.13
C ALA A 4 7.31 -3.03 -11.34
N THR A 5 6.86 -1.79 -11.55
CA THR A 5 7.18 -0.67 -10.67
C THR A 5 6.17 -0.66 -9.53
N TRP A 6 6.62 -0.49 -8.29
CA TRP A 6 5.77 -0.57 -7.11
C TRP A 6 5.79 0.73 -6.33
N ALA A 7 4.60 1.18 -5.91
CA ALA A 7 4.46 2.11 -4.81
C ALA A 7 4.28 1.28 -3.53
N VAL A 8 5.07 1.59 -2.50
CA VAL A 8 5.08 0.89 -1.22
C VAL A 8 4.71 1.89 -0.14
N PHE A 9 3.73 1.54 0.70
CA PHE A 9 3.22 2.39 1.77
C PHE A 9 3.27 1.63 3.09
N GLU A 10 3.69 2.30 4.15
CA GLU A 10 3.68 1.74 5.51
C GLU A 10 2.38 2.14 6.21
N ALA A 11 1.61 1.15 6.64
CA ALA A 11 0.54 1.33 7.60
C ALA A 11 1.10 1.03 9.00
N ILE A 12 1.26 2.08 9.81
CA ILE A 12 1.83 1.99 11.17
C ILE A 12 0.69 1.96 12.18
N GLY A 13 0.69 0.94 13.04
CA GLY A 13 -0.33 0.69 14.05
C GLY A 13 -1.02 -0.67 13.89
N PRO A 14 -2.04 -0.96 14.72
CA PRO A 14 -2.78 -2.21 14.64
C PRO A 14 -3.33 -2.42 13.24
N VAL A 15 -3.24 -3.66 12.72
CA VAL A 15 -3.62 -4.00 11.32
C VAL A 15 -4.98 -3.40 10.95
N ASN A 16 -5.97 -3.54 11.85
CA ASN A 16 -7.17 -2.73 11.83
C ASN A 16 -7.12 -1.75 13.01
N PRO A 17 -7.25 -0.42 12.80
CA PRO A 17 -7.73 0.25 11.57
C PRO A 17 -6.63 0.77 10.64
N ALA A 18 -5.34 0.59 10.95
CA ALA A 18 -4.26 1.28 10.25
C ALA A 18 -4.22 0.97 8.74
N VAL A 19 -4.33 -0.31 8.37
CA VAL A 19 -4.27 -0.74 6.96
C VAL A 19 -5.45 -0.16 6.17
N GLN A 20 -6.66 -0.18 6.73
CA GLN A 20 -7.84 0.38 6.07
C GLN A 20 -7.69 1.90 5.85
N ALA A 21 -7.27 2.64 6.87
CA ALA A 21 -7.07 4.09 6.75
C ALA A 21 -6.00 4.42 5.70
N THR A 22 -4.93 3.63 5.62
CA THR A 22 -3.90 3.82 4.60
C THR A 22 -4.42 3.54 3.19
N TRP A 23 -5.21 2.48 2.97
CA TRP A 23 -5.87 2.22 1.69
C TRP A 23 -6.77 3.39 1.25
N GLU A 24 -7.58 3.92 2.16
CA GLU A 24 -8.46 5.07 1.88
C GLU A 24 -7.65 6.27 1.41
N ARG A 25 -6.53 6.59 2.07
CA ARG A 25 -5.67 7.72 1.71
C ARG A 25 -4.90 7.49 0.41
N ILE A 26 -4.47 6.27 0.13
CA ILE A 26 -3.81 5.95 -1.15
C ILE A 26 -4.74 6.27 -2.33
N PHE A 27 -5.99 5.84 -2.26
CA PHE A 27 -6.95 6.04 -3.36
C PHE A 27 -7.55 7.44 -3.41
N SER A 28 -7.79 8.08 -2.26
CA SER A 28 -8.40 9.42 -2.20
C SER A 28 -7.41 10.58 -2.30
N GLU A 29 -6.16 10.40 -1.86
CA GLU A 29 -5.15 11.46 -1.82
C GLU A 29 -4.00 11.19 -2.79
N TRP A 30 -3.35 10.02 -2.70
CA TRP A 30 -2.08 9.78 -3.39
C TRP A 30 -2.24 9.56 -4.90
N PHE A 31 -3.17 8.71 -5.34
CA PHE A 31 -3.39 8.45 -6.78
C PHE A 31 -3.83 9.71 -7.57
N PRO A 32 -4.71 10.56 -7.04
CA PRO A 32 -5.02 11.84 -7.67
C PRO A 32 -3.82 12.79 -7.80
N ALA A 33 -2.87 12.73 -6.86
CA ALA A 33 -1.79 13.71 -6.75
C ALA A 33 -0.47 13.37 -7.50
N THR A 34 -0.26 12.12 -7.94
CA THR A 34 1.10 11.62 -8.21
C THR A 34 1.44 11.34 -9.67
N GLY A 35 0.51 11.54 -10.59
CA GLY A 35 0.74 11.21 -12.01
C GLY A 35 0.95 9.72 -12.27
N TYR A 36 0.73 8.85 -11.28
CA TYR A 36 0.71 7.39 -11.42
C TYR A 36 -0.72 6.86 -11.47
N GLU A 37 -0.88 5.70 -12.10
CA GLU A 37 -2.12 4.93 -12.13
C GLU A 37 -1.84 3.45 -11.82
N LEU A 38 -2.90 2.70 -11.52
CA LEU A 38 -2.80 1.26 -11.27
C LEU A 38 -2.26 0.52 -12.50
N ALA A 39 -1.25 -0.30 -12.29
CA ALA A 39 -0.82 -1.26 -13.31
C ALA A 39 -1.77 -2.47 -13.33
N ASN A 40 -1.79 -3.21 -14.45
CA ASN A 40 -2.51 -4.48 -14.55
C ASN A 40 -1.72 -5.62 -13.88
N ALA A 41 -1.60 -5.57 -12.56
CA ALA A 41 -0.97 -6.59 -11.73
C ALA A 41 -1.60 -6.64 -10.33
N PRO A 42 -1.47 -7.77 -9.60
CA PRO A 42 -2.02 -7.90 -8.25
C PRO A 42 -1.39 -6.93 -7.24
N GLN A 43 -2.22 -6.45 -6.32
CA GLN A 43 -1.82 -5.74 -5.12
C GLN A 43 -1.68 -6.74 -3.97
N PHE A 44 -0.83 -6.46 -2.99
CA PHE A 44 -0.71 -7.30 -1.81
C PHE A 44 -0.29 -6.50 -0.57
N GLU A 45 -0.56 -7.08 0.58
CA GLU A 45 -0.13 -6.60 1.89
C GLU A 45 0.97 -7.53 2.40
N ALA A 46 2.08 -6.97 2.88
CA ALA A 46 3.15 -7.72 3.49
C ALA A 46 3.12 -7.50 5.01
N TYR A 47 2.95 -8.62 5.72
CA TYR A 47 2.89 -8.66 7.17
C TYR A 47 4.20 -9.23 7.74
N PRO A 48 4.80 -8.61 8.77
CA PRO A 48 5.92 -9.19 9.48
C PRO A 48 5.57 -10.57 10.03
N LYS A 49 6.41 -11.57 9.78
CA LYS A 49 6.13 -12.98 10.11
C LYS A 49 5.80 -13.21 11.58
N ASP A 50 6.45 -12.48 12.48
CA ASP A 50 6.34 -12.65 13.93
C ASP A 50 5.80 -11.37 14.61
N GLY A 51 5.10 -10.51 13.87
CA GLY A 51 4.57 -9.25 14.40
C GLY A 51 3.23 -9.42 15.14
N ASP A 52 3.08 -8.75 16.28
CA ASP A 52 1.79 -8.62 16.95
C ASP A 52 0.90 -7.65 16.16
N ILE A 53 -0.19 -8.16 15.57
CA ILE A 53 -1.12 -7.39 14.73
C ILE A 53 -1.89 -6.31 15.48
N MET A 54 -1.86 -6.32 16.82
CA MET A 54 -2.48 -5.32 17.69
C MET A 54 -1.48 -4.29 18.22
N ALA A 55 -0.18 -4.45 17.94
CA ALA A 55 0.83 -3.53 18.41
C ALA A 55 0.70 -2.15 17.76
N GLN A 56 0.94 -1.11 18.55
CA GLN A 56 0.84 0.29 18.10
C GLN A 56 1.95 0.70 17.13
N ASP A 57 3.04 -0.07 17.11
CA ASP A 57 4.18 0.07 16.22
C ASP A 57 4.26 -1.06 15.19
N HIS A 58 3.20 -1.86 15.02
CA HIS A 58 3.13 -2.83 13.93
C HIS A 58 3.21 -2.10 12.59
N ILE A 59 3.98 -2.63 11.64
CA ILE A 59 4.10 -2.07 10.30
C ILE A 59 3.62 -3.12 9.31
N THR A 60 2.55 -2.80 8.60
CA THR A 60 2.11 -3.55 7.42
C THR A 60 2.48 -2.75 6.18
N GLU A 61 3.14 -3.39 5.22
CA GLU A 61 3.40 -2.73 3.93
C GLU A 61 2.26 -3.02 2.95
N ILE A 62 1.79 -1.98 2.26
CA ILE A 62 0.86 -2.08 1.14
C ILE A 62 1.64 -1.89 -0.16
N TRP A 63 1.65 -2.94 -0.99
CA TRP A 63 2.37 -2.97 -2.27
C TRP A 63 1.39 -2.86 -3.43
N ILE A 64 1.49 -1.75 -4.16
CA ILE A 64 0.62 -1.46 -5.30
C ILE A 64 1.45 -1.30 -6.56
N PRO A 65 1.17 -2.08 -7.62
CA PRO A 65 1.90 -1.95 -8.86
C PRO A 65 1.38 -0.72 -9.61
N VAL A 66 2.29 0.11 -10.12
CA VAL A 66 1.97 1.40 -10.74
C VAL A 66 2.64 1.59 -12.10
N VAL A 67 2.01 2.37 -12.95
CA VAL A 67 2.59 2.91 -14.18
C VAL A 67 2.41 4.42 -14.23
N LYS A 68 3.29 5.13 -14.94
CA LYS A 68 3.12 6.58 -15.17
C LYS A 68 1.89 6.80 -16.05
N LYS A 69 1.00 7.70 -15.64
CA LYS A 69 -0.09 8.18 -16.50
C LYS A 69 0.50 8.71 -17.79
N LYS A 70 -0.02 8.23 -18.91
CA LYS A 70 0.25 8.84 -20.21
C LYS A 70 -0.62 10.09 -20.30
N ILE A 71 0.03 11.25 -20.38
CA ILE A 71 -0.62 12.54 -20.68
C ILE A 71 -1.00 12.54 -22.16
#